data_AF-A0A7C1U777-F1
#
_entry.id   AF-A0A7C1U777-F1
#
_cell.length_a   1.000
_cell.length_b   1.000
_cell.length_c   1.000
_cell.angle_alpha   90.00
_cell.angle_beta   90.00
_cell.angle_gamma   90.00
#
_symmetry.space_group_name_H-M   'P 1'
#
loop_
_entity.id
_entity.type
_entity.pdbx_description
1 polymer ?
#
loop_
_entity_poly.entity_id
_entity_poly.type
_entity_poly.pdbx_seq_one_letter_code
_entity_poly.pdbx_strand_id
1 'polypeptide(L)'
;MIKLNNNFRRLKGNFMGKWFEPILKWQIWALPSGMSVLLILLAQFSFLTFHTVAELFTITIAFAMFSLAWATYDFSKNRFLLVIASGYLWIGGLDFLHMLTYKGMNLFIYDEGNTAVQFWLAARYLEALLLLSAPLLAQRSIDKYILVMAFGSVAICLSIMILLGYFPVSFVDGIG
;
A
#
# COMPACT_ATOMS: atom_id res chain seq x y z
N MET A 1 -1.25 -37.00 -45.53
CA MET A 1 -0.24 -36.88 -44.46
C MET A 1 -0.29 -35.46 -43.90
N ILE A 2 -1.05 -35.20 -42.82
CA ILE A 2 -1.14 -33.87 -42.20
C ILE A 2 -1.05 -34.03 -40.67
N LYS A 3 0.14 -33.81 -40.11
CA LYS A 3 0.44 -33.77 -38.66
C LYS A 3 0.70 -32.32 -38.23
N LEU A 4 -0.28 -31.43 -38.37
CA LEU A 4 -0.12 -30.01 -38.00
C LEU A 4 -0.98 -29.54 -36.81
N ASN A 5 -1.74 -30.42 -36.15
CA ASN A 5 -2.70 -30.00 -35.12
C ASN A 5 -2.25 -30.18 -33.64
N ASN A 6 -1.13 -30.89 -33.37
CA ASN A 6 -0.77 -31.24 -31.99
C ASN A 6 0.06 -30.18 -31.25
N ASN A 7 0.76 -29.29 -31.95
CA ASN A 7 1.63 -28.30 -31.29
C ASN A 7 0.86 -27.10 -30.72
N PHE A 8 -0.23 -26.66 -31.35
CA PHE A 8 -1.02 -25.53 -30.86
C PHE A 8 -1.78 -25.83 -29.55
N ARG A 9 -2.31 -27.06 -29.39
CA ARG A 9 -2.97 -27.47 -28.13
C ARG A 9 -1.98 -27.63 -26.97
N ARG A 10 -0.75 -28.06 -27.25
CA ARG A 10 0.29 -28.27 -26.22
C ARG A 10 0.86 -26.96 -25.67
N LEU A 11 0.92 -25.90 -26.50
CA LEU A 11 1.34 -24.56 -26.07
C LEU A 11 0.25 -23.86 -25.23
N LYS A 12 -1.02 -23.99 -25.62
CA LYS A 12 -2.14 -23.34 -24.92
C LYS A 12 -2.40 -23.93 -23.53
N GLY A 13 -2.30 -25.25 -23.37
CA GLY A 13 -2.47 -25.92 -22.07
C GLY A 13 -1.33 -25.65 -21.07
N ASN A 14 -0.12 -25.36 -21.56
CA ASN A 14 1.06 -25.17 -20.71
C ASN A 14 1.33 -23.69 -20.37
N PHE A 15 0.82 -22.75 -21.18
CA PHE A 15 0.95 -21.32 -20.90
C PHE A 15 0.06 -20.89 -19.74
N MET A 16 -1.23 -21.20 -19.78
CA MET A 16 -2.17 -20.81 -18.71
C MET A 16 -1.77 -21.41 -17.36
N GLY A 17 -1.47 -22.71 -17.29
CA GLY A 17 -1.09 -23.36 -16.04
C GLY A 17 0.11 -22.69 -15.34
N LYS A 18 1.15 -22.27 -16.07
CA LYS A 18 2.34 -21.64 -15.46
C LYS A 18 2.08 -20.32 -14.73
N TRP A 19 1.11 -19.53 -15.20
CA TRP A 19 0.76 -18.25 -14.59
C TRP A 19 -0.30 -18.39 -13.50
N PHE A 20 -1.25 -19.32 -13.68
CA PHE A 20 -2.39 -19.47 -12.80
C PHE A 20 -2.12 -20.42 -11.62
N GLU A 21 -1.39 -21.52 -11.83
CA GLU A 21 -1.10 -22.51 -10.76
C GLU A 21 -0.47 -21.88 -9.51
N PRO A 22 0.53 -20.97 -9.58
CA PRO A 22 1.07 -20.33 -8.39
C PRO A 22 0.03 -19.48 -7.66
N ILE A 23 -0.81 -18.74 -8.39
CA ILE A 23 -1.81 -17.83 -7.85
C ILE A 23 -2.97 -18.61 -7.23
N LEU A 24 -3.36 -19.75 -7.80
CA LEU A 24 -4.46 -20.59 -7.30
C LEU A 24 -4.11 -21.40 -6.04
N LYS A 25 -2.85 -21.37 -5.58
CA LYS A 25 -2.46 -22.02 -4.33
C LYS A 25 -3.23 -21.44 -3.15
N TRP A 26 -3.99 -22.29 -2.46
CA TRP A 26 -4.83 -21.88 -1.34
C TRP A 26 -4.01 -21.20 -0.22
N GLN A 27 -2.73 -21.53 -0.06
CA GLN A 27 -1.84 -20.91 0.94
C GLN A 27 -1.69 -19.40 0.74
N ILE A 28 -1.74 -18.91 -0.50
CA ILE A 28 -1.65 -17.47 -0.79
C ILE A 28 -2.95 -16.77 -0.37
N TRP A 29 -4.09 -17.45 -0.52
CA TRP A 29 -5.41 -16.90 -0.20
C TRP A 29 -5.83 -17.09 1.25
N ALA A 30 -5.20 -18.00 1.99
CA ALA A 30 -5.58 -18.31 3.37
C ALA A 30 -5.52 -17.08 4.28
N LEU A 31 -4.42 -16.33 4.24
CA LEU A 31 -4.23 -15.15 5.08
C LEU A 31 -5.19 -14.00 4.70
N PRO A 32 -5.29 -13.56 3.43
CA PRO A 32 -6.26 -12.52 3.04
C PRO A 32 -7.71 -12.91 3.33
N SER A 33 -8.07 -14.18 3.11
CA SER A 33 -9.44 -14.65 3.35
C SER A 33 -9.76 -14.69 4.84
N GLY A 34 -8.86 -15.22 5.66
CA GLY A 34 -9.00 -15.22 7.12
C GLY A 34 -9.13 -13.80 7.68
N MET A 35 -8.29 -12.88 7.19
CA MET A 35 -8.35 -11.48 7.60
C MET A 35 -9.67 -10.81 7.15
N SER A 36 -10.14 -11.09 5.95
CA SER A 36 -11.41 -10.56 5.45
C SER A 36 -12.60 -11.02 6.30
N VAL A 37 -12.64 -12.29 6.70
CA VAL A 37 -13.68 -12.82 7.59
C VAL A 37 -13.63 -12.12 8.96
N LEU A 38 -12.43 -11.97 9.55
CA LEU A 38 -12.26 -11.25 10.82
C LEU A 38 -12.80 -9.81 10.72
N LEU A 39 -12.43 -9.08 9.66
CA LEU A 39 -12.87 -7.71 9.45
C LEU A 39 -14.38 -7.58 9.28
N ILE A 40 -15.01 -8.49 8.54
CA ILE A 40 -16.48 -8.53 8.38
C ILE A 40 -17.18 -8.70 9.72
N LEU A 41 -16.64 -9.57 10.60
CA LEU A 41 -17.17 -9.77 11.94
C LEU A 41 -17.02 -8.50 12.79
N LEU A 42 -15.82 -7.89 12.81
CA LEU A 42 -15.56 -6.66 13.57
C LEU A 42 -16.47 -5.50 13.14
N ALA A 43 -16.75 -5.40 11.84
CA ALA A 43 -17.64 -4.37 11.28
C ALA A 43 -19.07 -4.45 11.83
N GLN A 44 -19.52 -5.61 12.32
CA GLN A 44 -20.84 -5.76 12.94
C GLN A 44 -20.90 -5.20 14.37
N PHE A 45 -19.75 -5.09 15.05
CA PHE A 45 -19.68 -4.64 16.45
C PHE A 45 -19.31 -3.16 16.56
N SER A 46 -18.31 -2.71 15.80
CA SER A 46 -17.83 -1.34 15.87
C SER A 46 -17.10 -0.97 14.58
N PHE A 47 -17.60 0.06 13.90
CA PHE A 47 -16.93 0.61 12.73
C PHE A 47 -15.50 1.08 13.06
N LEU A 48 -15.31 1.72 14.21
CA LEU A 48 -13.99 2.21 14.62
C LEU A 48 -13.00 1.04 14.80
N THR A 49 -13.43 -0.05 15.44
CA THR A 49 -12.58 -1.23 15.62
C THR A 49 -12.25 -1.89 14.28
N PHE A 50 -13.23 -2.01 13.38
CA PHE A 50 -13.00 -2.47 12.01
C PHE A 50 -11.97 -1.59 11.29
N HIS A 51 -12.14 -0.27 11.33
CA HIS A 51 -11.24 0.69 10.70
C HIS A 51 -9.81 0.55 11.24
N THR A 52 -9.61 0.61 12.55
CA THR A 52 -8.27 0.48 13.16
C THR A 52 -7.60 -0.85 12.79
N VAL A 53 -8.33 -1.97 12.83
CA VAL A 53 -7.75 -3.28 12.51
C VAL A 53 -7.44 -3.42 11.01
N ALA A 54 -8.28 -2.85 10.14
CA ALA A 54 -8.04 -2.82 8.70
C ALA A 54 -6.79 -1.99 8.35
N GLU A 55 -6.67 -0.78 8.92
CA GLU A 55 -5.51 0.09 8.72
C GLU A 55 -4.22 -0.54 9.28
N LEU A 56 -4.24 -1.08 10.50
CA LEU A 56 -3.04 -1.72 11.07
C LEU A 56 -2.54 -2.90 10.23
N PHE A 57 -3.46 -3.64 9.61
CA PHE A 57 -3.09 -4.74 8.71
C PHE A 57 -2.34 -4.25 7.47
N THR A 58 -2.87 -3.25 6.78
CA THR A 58 -2.25 -2.69 5.57
C THR A 58 -0.92 -2.00 5.90
N ILE A 59 -0.86 -1.26 7.01
CA ILE A 59 0.37 -0.62 7.51
C ILE A 59 1.45 -1.68 7.83
N THR A 60 1.06 -2.79 8.48
CA THR A 60 2.00 -3.89 8.79
C THR A 60 2.55 -4.50 7.50
N ILE A 61 1.72 -4.72 6.49
CA ILE A 61 2.16 -5.21 5.17
C ILE A 61 3.15 -4.22 4.53
N ALA A 62 2.86 -2.92 4.57
CA ALA A 62 3.73 -1.89 4.01
C ALA A 62 5.13 -1.90 4.66
N PHE A 63 5.20 -1.95 5.99
CA PHE A 63 6.48 -2.03 6.72
C PHE A 63 7.20 -3.37 6.55
N ALA A 64 6.47 -4.48 6.46
CA ALA A 64 7.05 -5.79 6.17
C ALA A 64 7.66 -5.83 4.76
N MET A 65 6.97 -5.24 3.78
CA MET A 65 7.48 -5.11 2.42
C MET A 65 8.75 -4.26 2.36
N PHE A 66 8.78 -3.12 3.05
CA PHE A 66 10.01 -2.31 3.19
C PHE A 66 11.15 -3.12 3.82
N SER A 67 10.90 -3.74 4.98
CA SER A 67 11.91 -4.50 5.71
C SER A 67 12.50 -5.63 4.87
N LEU A 68 11.64 -6.39 4.17
CA LEU A 68 12.06 -7.49 3.31
C LEU A 68 12.85 -7.00 2.09
N ALA A 69 12.33 -6.00 1.37
CA ALA A 69 12.99 -5.47 0.17
C ALA A 69 14.34 -4.83 0.51
N TRP A 70 14.40 -4.07 1.61
CA TRP A 70 15.63 -3.41 2.07
C TRP A 70 16.70 -4.43 2.48
N ALA A 71 16.32 -5.43 3.29
CA ALA A 71 17.24 -6.45 3.77
C ALA A 71 17.77 -7.35 2.65
N THR A 72 16.95 -7.62 1.64
CA THR A 72 17.32 -8.52 0.53
C THR A 72 17.87 -7.78 -0.69
N TYR A 73 17.89 -6.45 -0.70
CA TYR A 73 18.31 -5.66 -1.86
C TYR A 73 19.72 -5.98 -2.32
N ASP A 74 20.65 -6.17 -1.36
CA ASP A 74 22.05 -6.38 -1.71
C ASP A 74 22.29 -7.72 -2.44
N PHE A 75 21.40 -8.70 -2.25
CA PHE A 75 21.40 -9.99 -2.95
C PHE A 75 20.54 -9.96 -4.21
N SER A 76 19.30 -9.47 -4.11
CA SER A 76 18.34 -9.51 -5.21
C SER A 76 18.68 -8.52 -6.32
N LYS A 77 19.32 -7.39 -5.98
CA LYS A 77 19.53 -6.21 -6.84
C LYS A 77 18.25 -5.76 -7.56
N ASN A 78 17.09 -6.10 -7.01
CA ASN A 78 15.80 -5.78 -7.61
C ASN A 78 15.44 -4.33 -7.25
N ARG A 79 15.81 -3.41 -8.15
CA ARG A 79 15.56 -1.97 -7.97
C ARG A 79 14.08 -1.61 -7.99
N PHE A 80 13.28 -2.33 -8.77
CA PHE A 80 11.84 -2.09 -8.82
C PHE A 80 11.21 -2.36 -7.45
N LEU A 81 11.53 -3.51 -6.85
CA LEU A 81 11.05 -3.84 -5.50
C LEU A 81 11.57 -2.84 -4.46
N LEU A 82 12.83 -2.42 -4.56
CA LEU A 82 13.39 -1.40 -3.66
C LEU A 82 12.62 -0.07 -3.75
N VAL A 83 12.37 0.46 -4.95
CA VAL A 83 11.63 1.73 -5.14
C VAL A 83 10.23 1.64 -4.54
N ILE A 84 9.49 0.60 -4.90
CA ILE A 84 8.13 0.36 -4.37
C ILE A 84 8.17 0.31 -2.85
N ALA A 85 9.04 -0.51 -2.29
CA ALA A 85 9.11 -0.70 -0.84
C ALA A 85 9.56 0.57 -0.10
N SER A 86 10.49 1.36 -0.65
CA SER A 86 10.90 2.65 -0.10
C SER A 86 9.75 3.67 -0.06
N GLY A 87 8.90 3.69 -1.08
CA GLY A 87 7.72 4.56 -1.07
C GLY A 87 6.64 4.08 -0.09
N TYR A 88 6.38 2.78 -0.05
CA TYR A 88 5.38 2.21 0.86
C TYR A 88 5.74 2.34 2.35
N LEU A 89 7.02 2.45 2.71
CA LEU A 89 7.42 2.85 4.07
C LEU A 89 6.74 4.17 4.49
N TRP A 90 6.77 5.17 3.62
CA TRP A 90 6.24 6.50 3.93
C TRP A 90 4.74 6.59 3.74
N ILE A 91 4.18 5.87 2.76
CA ILE A 91 2.72 5.73 2.60
C ILE A 91 2.12 5.05 3.83
N GLY A 92 2.71 3.97 4.33
CA GLY A 92 2.29 3.32 5.58
C GLY A 92 2.41 4.24 6.79
N GLY A 93 3.40 5.13 6.82
CA GLY A 93 3.50 6.19 7.83
C GLY A 93 2.37 7.22 7.76
N LEU A 94 1.96 7.62 6.55
CA LEU A 94 0.81 8.52 6.35
C LEU A 94 -0.52 7.83 6.68
N ASP A 95 -0.70 6.56 6.28
CA ASP A 95 -1.88 5.75 6.66
C ASP A 95 -1.95 5.57 8.20
N PHE A 96 -0.81 5.45 8.87
CA PHE A 96 -0.76 5.43 10.35
C PHE A 96 -1.22 6.76 10.96
N LEU A 97 -0.77 7.90 10.43
CA LEU A 97 -1.25 9.23 10.87
C LEU A 97 -2.74 9.44 10.57
N HIS A 98 -3.19 8.99 9.40
CA HIS A 98 -4.61 8.97 9.04
C HIS A 98 -5.44 8.21 10.08
N MET A 99 -5.04 6.97 10.39
CA MET A 99 -5.72 6.15 11.40
C MET A 99 -5.77 6.87 12.74
N LEU A 100 -4.64 7.37 13.25
CA LEU A 100 -4.57 8.04 14.56
C LEU A 100 -5.42 9.32 14.65
N THR A 101 -5.68 9.96 13.52
CA THR A 101 -6.50 11.18 13.44
C THR A 101 -7.95 10.90 13.06
N TYR A 102 -8.33 9.63 12.87
CA TYR A 102 -9.68 9.25 12.49
C TYR A 102 -10.71 9.64 13.56
N LYS A 103 -11.90 10.08 13.10
CA LYS A 103 -13.01 10.51 13.97
C LYS A 103 -13.36 9.38 14.95
N GLY A 104 -13.28 9.70 16.25
CA GLY A 104 -13.53 8.76 17.34
C GLY A 104 -12.28 8.15 17.99
N MET A 105 -11.08 8.27 17.40
CA MET A 105 -9.83 7.86 18.07
C MET A 105 -9.39 8.83 19.16
N ASN A 106 -9.59 10.15 18.97
CA ASN A 106 -9.44 11.17 20.01
C ASN A 106 -8.05 11.20 20.70
N LEU A 107 -6.97 10.86 19.96
CA LEU A 107 -5.62 10.75 20.53
C LEU A 107 -4.82 12.05 20.51
N PHE A 108 -4.85 12.79 19.39
CA PHE A 108 -3.97 13.96 19.18
C PHE A 108 -4.68 15.18 18.59
N ILE A 109 -5.72 14.97 17.78
CA ILE A 109 -6.47 16.02 17.10
C ILE A 109 -7.96 15.74 17.28
N TYR A 110 -8.72 16.79 17.57
CA TYR A 110 -10.16 16.74 17.78
C TYR A 110 -10.81 17.61 16.70
N ASP A 111 -11.13 17.00 15.57
CA ASP A 111 -11.90 17.63 14.49
C ASP A 111 -13.00 16.69 13.97
N GLU A 112 -13.79 17.17 13.03
CA GLU A 112 -14.89 16.39 12.44
C GLU A 112 -14.41 15.31 11.44
N GLY A 113 -13.11 15.02 11.37
CA GLY A 113 -12.52 14.03 10.46
C GLY A 113 -11.79 14.63 9.26
N ASN A 114 -11.75 15.96 9.12
CA ASN A 114 -11.06 16.62 8.00
C ASN A 114 -9.57 16.26 7.96
N THR A 115 -8.89 16.31 9.11
CA THR A 115 -7.47 15.97 9.19
C THR A 115 -7.21 14.51 8.78
N ALA A 116 -8.07 13.58 9.20
CA ALA A 116 -7.97 12.18 8.77
C ALA A 116 -8.10 12.07 7.25
N VAL A 117 -9.09 12.71 6.64
CA VAL A 117 -9.29 12.69 5.18
C VAL A 117 -8.11 13.35 4.45
N GLN A 118 -7.52 14.41 4.99
CA GLN A 118 -6.33 15.04 4.41
C GLN A 118 -5.12 14.08 4.40
N PHE A 119 -4.86 13.37 5.50
CA PHE A 119 -3.81 12.35 5.54
C PHE A 119 -4.09 11.19 4.58
N TRP A 120 -5.35 10.74 4.50
CA TRP A 120 -5.75 9.70 3.57
C TRP A 120 -5.50 10.10 2.11
N LEU A 121 -5.92 11.30 1.70
CA LEU A 121 -5.67 11.82 0.36
C LEU A 121 -4.17 11.96 0.09
N ALA A 122 -3.40 12.50 1.03
CA ALA A 122 -1.95 12.63 0.91
C ALA A 122 -1.29 11.26 0.67
N ALA A 123 -1.68 10.23 1.41
CA ALA A 123 -1.21 8.85 1.23
C ALA A 123 -1.54 8.31 -0.16
N ARG A 124 -2.80 8.47 -0.63
CA ARG A 124 -3.22 7.98 -1.95
C ARG A 124 -2.55 8.71 -3.11
N TYR A 125 -2.36 10.03 -3.02
CA TYR A 125 -1.61 10.77 -4.04
C TYR A 125 -0.15 10.34 -4.09
N LEU A 126 0.50 10.15 -2.93
CA LEU A 126 1.87 9.66 -2.88
C LEU A 126 1.98 8.24 -3.43
N GLU A 127 1.03 7.36 -3.14
CA GLU A 127 0.95 6.00 -3.68
C GLU A 127 0.77 5.99 -5.20
N ALA A 128 -0.16 6.80 -5.73
CA ALA A 128 -0.36 6.92 -7.17
C ALA A 128 0.90 7.41 -7.89
N LEU A 129 1.57 8.42 -7.34
CA LEU A 129 2.83 8.95 -7.88
C LEU A 129 3.97 7.92 -7.77
N LEU A 130 4.04 7.17 -6.67
CA LEU A 130 5.00 6.08 -6.51
C LEU A 130 4.79 5.01 -7.59
N LEU A 131 3.57 4.49 -7.74
CA LEU A 131 3.28 3.43 -8.70
C LEU A 131 3.50 3.88 -10.14
N LEU A 132 3.18 5.14 -10.46
CA LEU A 132 3.44 5.74 -11.77
C LEU A 132 4.94 5.93 -12.04
N SER A 133 5.70 6.39 -11.05
CA SER A 133 7.13 6.66 -11.20
C SER A 133 8.03 5.42 -11.04
N ALA A 134 7.55 4.36 -10.38
CA ALA A 134 8.35 3.19 -10.03
C ALA A 134 9.04 2.51 -11.23
N PRO A 135 8.37 2.26 -12.38
CA PRO A 135 9.03 1.67 -13.54
C PRO A 135 10.16 2.53 -14.11
N LEU A 136 10.04 3.87 -14.00
CA LEU A 136 11.03 4.82 -14.51
C LEU A 136 12.22 4.94 -13.54
N LEU A 137 11.95 5.01 -12.24
CA LEU A 137 12.98 5.07 -11.20
C LEU A 137 13.78 3.76 -11.13
N ALA A 138 13.13 2.62 -11.35
CA ALA A 138 13.79 1.30 -11.34
C ALA A 138 14.86 1.14 -12.43
N GLN A 139 14.77 1.89 -13.52
CA GLN A 139 15.77 1.89 -14.60
C GLN A 139 17.02 2.70 -14.23
N ARG A 140 16.92 3.59 -13.25
CA ARG A 140 18.02 4.46 -12.81
C ARG A 140 18.84 3.78 -11.71
N SER A 141 20.11 4.11 -11.61
CA SER A 141 20.99 3.69 -10.50
C SER A 141 20.95 4.73 -9.38
N ILE A 142 19.82 4.81 -8.68
CA ILE A 142 19.64 5.72 -7.55
C ILE A 142 20.11 4.99 -6.27
N ASP A 143 20.81 5.71 -5.41
CA ASP A 143 21.20 5.19 -4.10
C ASP A 143 19.97 4.89 -3.23
N LYS A 144 20.02 3.77 -2.50
CA LYS A 144 18.88 3.29 -1.71
C LYS A 144 18.48 4.25 -0.58
N TYR A 145 19.43 4.95 0.02
CA TYR A 145 19.16 5.96 1.04
C TYR A 145 18.53 7.20 0.44
N ILE A 146 18.97 7.63 -0.75
CA ILE A 146 18.36 8.76 -1.47
C ILE A 146 16.88 8.48 -1.78
N LEU A 147 16.52 7.27 -2.20
CA LEU A 147 15.12 6.90 -2.44
C LEU A 147 14.26 7.08 -1.19
N VAL A 148 14.71 6.53 -0.06
CA VAL A 148 13.98 6.64 1.22
C VAL A 148 13.89 8.11 1.67
N MET A 149 14.98 8.87 1.57
CA MET A 149 14.97 10.30 1.94
C MET A 149 14.07 11.13 1.04
N ALA A 150 14.03 10.86 -0.27
CA ALA A 150 13.19 11.60 -1.21
C ALA A 150 11.70 11.40 -0.92
N PHE A 151 11.24 10.15 -0.81
CA PHE A 151 9.84 9.87 -0.43
C PHE A 151 9.52 10.39 0.97
N GLY A 152 10.47 10.29 1.89
CA GLY A 152 10.29 10.78 3.26
C GLY A 152 10.18 12.28 3.37
N SER A 153 10.97 13.01 2.59
CA SER A 153 10.89 14.47 2.55
C SER A 153 9.50 14.92 2.08
N VAL A 154 8.95 14.26 1.06
CA VAL A 154 7.59 14.53 0.55
C VAL A 154 6.54 14.21 1.63
N ALA A 155 6.60 13.03 2.24
CA ALA A 155 5.64 12.62 3.27
C ALA A 155 5.69 13.55 4.50
N ILE A 156 6.87 13.90 4.98
CA ILE A 156 7.06 14.84 6.11
C ILE A 156 6.54 16.23 5.75
N CYS A 157 6.83 16.74 4.56
CA CYS A 157 6.30 18.04 4.12
C CYS A 157 4.77 18.04 4.08
N LEU A 158 4.15 16.98 3.52
CA LEU A 158 2.70 16.82 3.52
C LEU A 158 2.13 16.79 4.93
N SER A 159 2.73 16.01 5.84
CA SER A 159 2.30 15.96 7.24
C SER A 159 2.40 17.33 7.92
N ILE A 160 3.48 18.08 7.71
CA ILE A 160 3.63 19.43 8.27
C ILE A 160 2.56 20.37 7.70
N MET A 161 2.32 20.34 6.38
CA MET A 161 1.29 21.17 5.76
C MET A 161 -0.11 20.88 6.30
N ILE A 162 -0.44 19.61 6.54
CA ILE A 162 -1.71 19.18 7.13
C ILE A 162 -1.83 19.68 8.57
N LEU A 163 -0.84 19.39 9.40
CA LEU A 163 -0.86 19.74 10.83
C LEU A 163 -0.85 21.25 11.09
N LEU A 164 -0.26 22.04 10.18
CA LEU A 164 -0.28 23.51 10.25
C LEU A 164 -1.52 24.14 9.59
N GLY A 165 -2.43 23.35 9.03
CA GLY A 165 -3.66 23.84 8.40
C GLY A 165 -3.46 24.52 7.03
N TYR A 166 -2.31 24.32 6.38
CA TYR A 166 -2.07 24.79 5.00
C TYR A 166 -2.68 23.88 3.94
N PHE A 167 -3.05 22.66 4.30
CA PHE A 167 -3.71 21.73 3.39
C PHE A 167 -5.18 22.14 3.17
N PRO A 168 -5.70 22.10 1.92
CA PRO A 168 -7.08 22.46 1.63
C PRO A 168 -8.10 21.68 2.46
N VAL A 169 -9.23 22.30 2.79
CA VAL A 169 -10.34 21.58 3.43
C VAL A 169 -10.79 20.45 2.49
N SER A 170 -10.73 19.22 2.99
CA SER A 170 -11.00 18.00 2.24
C SER A 170 -12.29 17.31 2.66
N PHE A 171 -12.82 17.68 3.83
CA PHE A 171 -14.07 17.16 4.35
C PHE A 171 -14.78 18.21 5.19
N VAL A 172 -16.08 18.34 5.00
CA VAL A 172 -16.96 19.18 5.82
C VAL A 172 -18.17 18.35 6.22
N ASP A 173 -18.36 18.17 7.53
CA ASP A 173 -19.45 17.35 8.04
C ASP A 173 -20.80 17.88 7.56
N GLY A 174 -21.64 16.97 7.07
CA GLY A 174 -22.98 17.29 6.55
C GLY A 174 -23.05 17.95 5.17
N ILE A 175 -21.92 18.25 4.50
CA ILE A 175 -21.92 18.84 3.14
C ILE A 175 -21.60 17.78 2.05
N GLY A 176 -21.38 16.53 2.45
CA GLY A 176 -21.08 15.40 1.57
C GLY A 176 -19.63 14.96 1.69
#